data_AF-A0A0K9NI69-F1
#
_entry.id   AF-A0A0K9NI69-F1
#
_cell.length_a   1.000
_cell.length_b   1.000
_cell.length_c   1.000
_cell.angle_alpha   90.00
_cell.angle_beta   90.00
_cell.angle_gamma   90.00
#
_symmetry.space_group_name_H-M   'P 1'
#
loop_
_entity.id
_entity.type
_entity.pdbx_description
1 polymer ?
#
loop_
_entity_poly.entity_id
_entity_poly.type
_entity_poly.pdbx_seq_one_letter_code
_entity_poly.pdbx_strand_id
1 'polypeptide(L)'
;MVSSSASPPPSKWQKKDGKGDGSPLPLVVFAHGAGAPSSSEWMIRWKKMLQEELGAIDVITFDYPYISGGKRRPPPKAEMLVEYHSTIVEDAIVKYSGHPLILVGKSMGSSH
;
A
#
# COMPACT_ATOMS: atom_id res chain seq x y z
N MET A 1 3.37 6.73 51.45
CA MET A 1 2.56 7.10 50.27
C MET A 1 3.45 6.92 49.06
N VAL A 2 3.21 5.85 48.29
CA VAL A 2 4.09 5.43 47.18
C VAL A 2 3.70 6.18 45.91
N SER A 3 4.61 7.02 45.40
CA SER A 3 4.48 7.66 44.09
C SER A 3 4.60 6.61 43.00
N SER A 4 3.52 6.39 42.24
CA SER A 4 3.53 5.50 41.07
C SER A 4 4.06 6.26 39.85
N SER A 5 5.25 5.91 39.37
CA SER A 5 5.73 6.34 38.06
C SER A 5 5.09 5.45 36.98
N ALA A 6 4.23 6.01 36.15
CA ALA A 6 3.73 5.33 34.96
C ALA A 6 4.85 5.24 33.92
N SER A 7 5.16 4.03 33.46
CA SER A 7 6.10 3.80 32.35
C SER A 7 5.52 4.32 31.03
N PRO A 8 6.33 4.91 30.13
CA PRO A 8 5.86 5.27 28.80
C PRO A 8 5.55 4.01 27.97
N PRO A 9 4.61 4.08 27.00
CA PRO A 9 4.32 2.97 26.10
C PRO A 9 5.54 2.65 25.23
N PRO A 10 5.73 1.39 24.77
CA PRO A 10 6.85 1.04 23.92
C PRO A 10 6.66 1.62 22.51
N SER A 11 7.10 2.86 22.30
CA SER A 11 7.39 3.39 20.96
C SER A 11 8.74 2.85 20.51
N LYS A 12 8.74 1.70 19.85
CA LYS A 12 9.92 1.18 19.15
C LYS A 12 9.53 0.68 17.77
N TRP A 13 9.07 1.59 16.91
CA TRP A 13 9.39 1.46 15.49
C TRP A 13 10.85 1.89 15.36
N GLN A 14 11.73 0.92 15.61
CA GLN A 14 13.16 1.11 15.46
C GLN A 14 13.40 1.23 13.94
N LYS A 15 13.69 2.46 13.48
CA LYS A 15 14.20 2.71 12.14
C LYS A 15 15.48 1.88 12.01
N LYS A 16 15.37 0.72 11.36
CA LYS A 16 16.51 -0.15 11.09
C LYS A 16 17.28 0.59 10.00
N ASP A 17 18.40 1.21 10.37
CA ASP A 17 19.32 1.80 9.42
C ASP A 17 19.57 0.77 8.33
N GLY A 18 19.19 1.10 7.09
CA GLY A 18 19.19 0.22 5.94
C GLY A 18 20.61 -0.21 5.57
N LYS A 19 21.18 -1.12 6.33
CA LYS A 19 22.30 -1.96 5.93
C LYS A 19 21.73 -3.35 5.72
N GLY A 20 21.09 -3.51 4.57
CA GLY A 20 20.49 -4.78 4.17
C GLY A 20 21.55 -5.87 4.21
N ASP A 21 21.21 -7.00 4.81
CA ASP A 21 22.02 -8.22 4.90
C ASP A 21 22.25 -8.91 3.54
N GLY A 22 22.11 -8.17 2.44
CA GLY A 22 22.07 -8.69 1.06
C GLY A 22 20.68 -9.20 0.65
N SER A 23 19.69 -9.17 1.54
CA SER A 23 18.31 -9.56 1.21
C SER A 23 17.67 -8.59 0.20
N PRO A 24 16.91 -9.10 -0.79
CA PRO A 24 16.23 -8.27 -1.77
C PRO A 24 15.18 -7.35 -1.11
N LEU A 25 15.20 -6.07 -1.48
CA LEU A 25 14.26 -5.05 -0.97
C LEU A 25 12.81 -5.39 -1.34
N PRO A 26 11.80 -5.06 -0.52
CA PRO A 26 10.42 -5.39 -0.84
C PRO A 26 9.85 -4.56 -1.98
N LEU A 27 8.93 -5.15 -2.74
CA LEU A 27 8.04 -4.47 -3.67
C LEU A 27 6.67 -4.32 -3.01
N VAL A 28 6.07 -3.13 -3.12
CA VAL A 28 4.72 -2.88 -2.60
C VAL A 28 3.75 -2.64 -3.75
N VAL A 29 2.61 -3.33 -3.74
CA VAL A 29 1.45 -2.99 -4.58
C VAL A 29 0.39 -2.39 -3.68
N PHE A 30 0.02 -1.13 -3.94
CA PHE A 30 -0.87 -0.34 -3.12
C PHE A 30 -2.14 0.06 -3.88
N ALA A 31 -3.23 -0.65 -3.60
CA ALA A 31 -4.54 -0.43 -4.19
C ALA A 31 -5.33 0.67 -3.48
N HIS A 32 -5.91 1.59 -4.24
CA HIS A 32 -6.79 2.60 -3.70
C HIS A 32 -8.18 2.03 -3.34
N GLY A 33 -8.90 2.71 -2.46
CA GLY A 33 -10.27 2.35 -2.06
C GLY A 33 -11.34 3.01 -2.95
N ALA A 34 -12.61 2.92 -2.54
CA ALA A 34 -13.68 3.64 -3.23
C ALA A 34 -13.48 5.17 -3.12
N GLY A 35 -13.54 5.87 -4.26
CA GLY A 35 -13.65 7.34 -4.32
C GLY A 35 -12.34 8.15 -4.38
N ALA A 36 -11.17 7.54 -4.25
CA ALA A 36 -9.89 8.26 -4.38
C ALA A 36 -9.00 7.54 -5.41
N PRO A 37 -8.64 8.19 -6.53
CA PRO A 37 -7.69 7.61 -7.48
C PRO A 37 -6.30 7.52 -6.86
N SER A 38 -5.43 6.74 -7.49
CA SER A 38 -3.99 6.68 -7.23
C SER A 38 -3.29 8.05 -7.30
N SER A 39 -3.85 8.99 -8.07
CA SER A 39 -3.40 10.38 -8.17
C SER A 39 -3.84 11.29 -7.03
N SER A 40 -4.62 10.81 -6.06
CA SER A 40 -5.02 11.61 -4.90
C SER A 40 -3.82 11.92 -4.00
N GLU A 41 -3.80 13.13 -3.41
CA GLU A 41 -2.76 13.56 -2.47
C GLU A 41 -2.51 12.54 -1.34
N TRP A 42 -3.58 11.88 -0.88
CA TRP A 42 -3.49 10.83 0.12
C TRP A 42 -2.69 9.63 -0.41
N MET A 43 -3.02 9.12 -1.59
CA MET A 43 -2.29 7.99 -2.21
C MET A 43 -0.83 8.34 -2.48
N ILE A 44 -0.54 9.54 -2.99
CA ILE A 44 0.82 10.01 -3.27
C ILE A 44 1.64 10.09 -1.96
N ARG A 45 1.07 10.66 -0.90
CA ARG A 45 1.72 10.75 0.41
C ARG A 45 2.03 9.37 0.98
N TRP A 46 1.05 8.47 0.94
CA TRP A 46 1.22 7.10 1.45
C TRP A 46 2.21 6.29 0.62
N LYS A 47 2.23 6.45 -0.71
CA LYS A 47 3.24 5.86 -1.58
C LYS A 47 4.66 6.22 -1.10
N LYS A 48 4.91 7.53 -0.90
CA LYS A 48 6.22 8.02 -0.43
C LYS A 48 6.56 7.46 0.95
N MET A 49 5.61 7.50 1.89
CA MET A 49 5.82 6.97 3.24
C MET A 49 6.14 5.47 3.24
N LEU A 50 5.39 4.66 2.48
CA LEU A 50 5.63 3.22 2.39
C LEU A 50 7.01 2.92 1.78
N GLN A 51 7.41 3.69 0.76
CA GLN A 51 8.72 3.52 0.14
C GLN A 51 9.86 3.82 1.12
N GLU A 52 9.75 4.92 1.87
CA GLU A 52 10.76 5.34 2.85
C GLU A 52 10.81 4.42 4.07
N GLU A 53 9.67 4.05 4.64
CA GLU A 53 9.59 3.26 5.88
C GLU A 53 9.92 1.78 5.68
N LEU A 54 9.56 1.20 4.54
CA LEU A 54 9.86 -0.20 4.23
C LEU A 54 11.20 -0.38 3.51
N GLY A 55 11.85 0.72 3.08
CA GLY A 55 12.99 0.64 2.18
C GLY A 55 12.64 -0.11 0.89
N ALA A 56 11.43 0.10 0.38
CA ALA A 56 10.92 -0.65 -0.77
C ALA A 56 11.66 -0.26 -2.05
N ILE A 57 11.87 -1.23 -2.95
CA ILE A 57 12.44 -0.97 -4.27
C ILE A 57 11.50 -0.12 -5.13
N ASP A 58 10.20 -0.36 -5.00
CA ASP A 58 9.15 0.43 -5.63
C ASP A 58 7.83 0.25 -4.86
N VAL A 59 6.93 1.21 -5.06
CA VAL A 59 5.56 1.17 -4.57
C VAL A 59 4.64 1.46 -5.76
N ILE A 60 4.02 0.41 -6.28
CA ILE A 60 3.13 0.46 -7.43
C ILE A 60 1.74 0.85 -6.96
N THR A 61 1.21 1.93 -7.51
CA THR A 61 -0.18 2.38 -7.35
C THR A 61 -0.85 2.38 -8.72
N PHE A 62 -2.12 2.01 -8.78
CA PHE A 62 -2.87 1.91 -10.03
C PHE A 62 -4.32 2.35 -9.82
N ASP A 63 -5.00 2.74 -10.89
CA ASP A 63 -6.43 3.04 -10.86
C ASP A 63 -7.25 1.82 -11.28
N TYR A 64 -8.25 1.47 -10.49
CA TYR A 64 -9.26 0.51 -10.92
C TYR A 64 -10.12 1.11 -12.05
N PRO A 65 -10.67 0.27 -12.95
CA PRO A 65 -11.45 0.73 -14.11
C PRO A 65 -12.62 1.68 -13.77
N TYR A 66 -13.17 1.60 -12.55
CA TYR A 66 -14.27 2.45 -12.10
C TYR A 66 -13.90 3.92 -11.86
N ILE A 67 -12.61 4.26 -11.67
CA ILE A 67 -12.16 5.64 -11.43
C ILE A 67 -12.45 6.55 -12.63
N SER A 68 -12.44 6.00 -13.84
CA SER A 68 -12.62 6.74 -15.11
C SER A 68 -14.05 7.23 -15.37
N GLY A 69 -15.03 6.85 -14.56
CA GLY A 69 -16.45 7.10 -14.82
C GLY A 69 -17.07 8.09 -13.85
N GLY A 70 -17.02 9.40 -14.14
CA GLY A 70 -17.73 10.45 -13.39
C GLY A 70 -19.28 10.35 -13.37
N LYS A 71 -19.84 9.20 -13.75
CA LYS A 71 -21.26 8.85 -13.60
C LYS A 71 -21.36 7.57 -12.78
N ARG A 72 -22.36 7.51 -11.89
CA ARG A 72 -22.76 6.31 -11.14
C ARG A 72 -23.00 5.13 -12.09
N ARG A 73 -21.93 4.44 -12.46
CA ARG A 73 -22.00 3.12 -13.09
C ARG A 73 -22.27 2.12 -11.96
N PRO A 74 -23.03 1.05 -12.23
CA PRO A 74 -23.12 -0.05 -11.28
C PRO A 74 -21.68 -0.46 -10.90
N PRO A 75 -21.41 -0.74 -9.62
CA PRO A 75 -20.08 -1.15 -9.20
C PRO A 75 -19.61 -2.29 -10.10
N PRO A 76 -18.38 -2.23 -10.64
CA PRO A 76 -17.85 -3.33 -11.42
C PRO A 76 -17.95 -4.61 -10.59
N LYS A 77 -18.31 -5.70 -11.26
CA LYS A 77 -18.39 -7.03 -10.66
C LYS A 77 -17.07 -7.32 -9.93
N ALA A 78 -17.15 -7.85 -8.71
CA ALA A 78 -15.99 -8.09 -7.87
C ALA A 78 -14.93 -8.95 -8.59
N GLU A 79 -15.38 -9.87 -9.45
CA GLU A 79 -14.53 -10.73 -10.27
C GLU A 79 -13.60 -9.92 -11.21
N MET A 80 -14.10 -8.84 -11.81
CA MET A 80 -13.31 -7.97 -12.70
C MET A 80 -12.24 -7.19 -11.92
N LEU A 81 -12.51 -6.86 -10.66
CA LEU A 81 -11.54 -6.18 -9.80
C LEU A 81 -10.43 -7.13 -9.37
N VAL A 82 -10.78 -8.39 -9.07
CA VAL A 82 -9.81 -9.44 -8.75
C VAL A 82 -8.91 -9.72 -9.95
N GLU A 83 -9.49 -9.88 -11.14
CA GLU A 83 -8.70 -10.13 -12.36
C GLU A 83 -7.72 -8.99 -12.65
N TYR A 84 -8.20 -7.74 -12.60
CA TYR A 84 -7.35 -6.56 -12.80
C TYR A 84 -6.24 -6.47 -11.75
N HIS A 85 -6.56 -6.70 -10.48
CA HIS A 85 -5.58 -6.69 -9.40
C HIS A 85 -4.52 -7.79 -9.59
N SER A 86 -4.93 -8.99 -10.01
CA SER A 86 -4.03 -10.10 -10.30
C SER A 86 -3.07 -9.76 -11.44
N THR A 87 -3.57 -9.17 -12.54
CA THR A 87 -2.69 -8.74 -13.65
C THR A 87 -1.64 -7.73 -13.19
N ILE A 88 -2.01 -6.74 -12.38
CA ILE A 88 -1.04 -5.78 -11.84
C ILE A 88 0.02 -6.47 -10.98
N VAL A 89 -0.40 -7.44 -10.15
CA VAL A 89 0.52 -8.21 -9.31
C VAL A 89 1.46 -9.07 -10.16
N GLU A 90 0.95 -9.72 -11.21
CA GLU A 90 1.75 -10.53 -12.13
C GLU A 90 2.81 -9.68 -12.84
N ASP A 91 2.40 -8.54 -13.43
CA ASP A 91 3.32 -7.61 -14.09
C ASP A 91 4.40 -7.10 -13.12
N ALA A 92 4.00 -6.82 -11.88
CA ALA A 92 4.90 -6.38 -10.82
C ALA A 92 5.94 -7.46 -10.45
N ILE A 93 5.51 -8.71 -10.31
CA ILE A 93 6.39 -9.85 -10.01
C ILE A 93 7.38 -10.08 -11.15
N VAL A 94 6.93 -10.04 -12.40
CA VAL A 94 7.81 -10.19 -13.57
C VAL A 94 8.87 -9.08 -13.59
N LYS A 95 8.44 -7.82 -13.40
CA LYS A 95 9.34 -6.66 -13.43
C LYS A 95 10.36 -6.65 -12.29
N TYR A 96 9.96 -7.07 -11.09
CA TYR A 96 10.78 -7.06 -9.88
C TYR A 96 11.02 -8.48 -9.35
N SER A 97 11.43 -9.37 -10.25
CA SER A 97 11.67 -10.78 -9.92
C SER A 97 12.69 -10.93 -8.79
N GLY A 98 12.38 -11.79 -7.81
CA GLY A 98 13.24 -12.05 -6.65
C GLY A 98 13.05 -11.10 -5.47
N HIS A 99 12.21 -10.07 -5.60
CA HIS A 99 11.85 -9.18 -4.50
C HIS A 99 10.58 -9.66 -3.77
N PRO A 100 10.55 -9.63 -2.42
CA PRO A 100 9.34 -10.00 -1.68
C PRO A 100 8.21 -9.01 -1.96
N LEU A 101 7.02 -9.53 -2.27
CA LEU A 101 5.84 -8.73 -2.58
C LEU A 101 4.99 -8.47 -1.34
N ILE A 102 4.60 -7.21 -1.12
CA ILE A 102 3.68 -6.75 -0.08
C ILE A 102 2.45 -6.15 -0.76
N LEU A 103 1.27 -6.65 -0.40
CA LEU A 103 -0.01 -6.10 -0.86
C LEU A 103 -0.59 -5.17 0.21
N VAL A 104 -0.91 -3.94 -0.19
CA VAL A 104 -1.54 -2.93 0.66
C VAL A 104 -2.80 -2.44 -0.04
N GLY A 105 -3.89 -2.24 0.71
CA GLY A 105 -5.13 -1.72 0.15
C GLY A 105 -5.82 -0.80 1.14
N LYS A 106 -6.31 0.35 0.66
CA LYS A 106 -7.26 1.14 1.44
C LYS A 106 -8.60 0.41 1.45
N SER A 107 -9.10 0.06 2.65
CA SER A 107 -10.37 -0.63 2.87
C SER A 107 -11.50 -0.12 1.96
N MET A 108 -12.24 -1.04 1.34
CA MET A 108 -13.36 -0.74 0.44
C MET A 108 -14.63 -0.25 1.15
N GLY A 109 -14.64 -0.19 2.49
CA GLY A 109 -15.75 0.30 3.30
C GLY A 109 -15.39 1.53 4.12
N SER A 110 -16.37 2.41 4.32
CA SER A 110 -16.34 3.67 5.08
C SER A 110 -15.85 4.90 4.31
N SER A 111 -16.79 5.50 3.59
CA SER A 111 -16.89 6.94 3.40
C SER A 111 -16.86 7.66 4.75
N HIS A 112 -16.07 8.72 4.86
CA HIS A 112 -16.44 9.91 5.64
C HIS A 112 -16.28 11.10 4.70
#